data_AF-K0TJS7-F1
#
_entry.id   AF-K0TJS7-F1
#
_cell.length_a   1.000
_cell.length_b   1.000
_cell.length_c   1.000
_cell.angle_alpha   90.00
_cell.angle_beta   90.00
_cell.angle_gamma   90.00
#
_symmetry.space_group_name_H-M   'P 1'
#
loop_
_entity.id
_entity.type
_entity.pdbx_description
1 polymer ?
#
loop_
_entity_poly.entity_id
_entity_poly.type
_entity_poly.pdbx_seq_one_letter_code
_entity_poly.pdbx_strand_id
1 'polypeptide(L)'
;MGKKSRKNKSAKPAAAPSASSRGSSAASARILSAANSAVSSTLSAEAFDAPSFTRGDTPKIGWARELREAERSLRSSPSDPAAVMRAAKATRVMRQFDALEKIVKKADARGVQFDSADDRALWSTWKDEVSAARAQVTRLREPDIAAMFDRAANEDLSLDTLTIEYETYMGLSAIQYAACTGDVQMLERAVALGAALDYEHLPPEPRRVNRDTVAKPPGCTALLLAVIAAISGRRMLQFGDSEWTWRPMYESLVECAVQLVRLGSDVSVKLNLPAGRDARSVVYRMFKLDNLVGKTIRELAPLVGSELLVQTIEQFADTDTKIKLANCRCGSRLPWKQCHAAKDTDTYYCLEESGRVTWRFSPTAPCNCKNTNKIHFKCCWEEQAFREYFQDDKSCEITVSMHQKISGVQREMMQMMRNNGIDMKKALSEFQGDPDAISKKKLDAIRNGGMTFIFEMSGYSHPKSKIYQYDPEVYAGTMEKMEPALMFDWIDVHWMIPKPELLKRVAEWNDALEKYCDSVCLTGSRRKDVIDLHKASPFAPCANMNCNKVETKVKQFDRCSR
;
A
#
# COMPACT_ATOMS: atom_id res chain seq x y z
N MET A 1 18.62 -53.69 62.41
CA MET A 1 19.70 -54.71 62.41
C MET A 1 20.43 -54.60 61.07
N GLY A 2 21.76 -54.70 60.90
CA GLY A 2 22.84 -54.65 61.90
C GLY A 2 24.24 -55.06 61.36
N LYS A 3 25.13 -54.08 61.05
CA LYS A 3 26.57 -54.23 60.70
C LYS A 3 26.81 -54.95 59.33
N LYS A 4 27.95 -54.89 58.59
CA LYS A 4 29.34 -54.34 58.69
C LYS A 4 29.68 -53.78 57.26
N SER A 5 30.54 -52.81 56.95
CA SER A 5 31.76 -52.19 57.52
C SER A 5 33.12 -52.91 57.26
N ARG A 6 33.86 -52.42 56.26
CA ARG A 6 35.33 -52.46 56.02
C ARG A 6 35.62 -51.45 54.86
N LYS A 7 36.60 -50.53 54.80
CA LYS A 7 37.97 -50.33 55.39
C LYS A 7 38.97 -51.43 54.99
N ASN A 8 40.20 -51.16 54.53
CA ASN A 8 40.99 -49.92 54.30
C ASN A 8 41.54 -49.92 52.82
N LYS A 9 42.46 -49.09 52.30
CA LYS A 9 43.39 -48.06 52.85
C LYS A 9 43.62 -46.93 51.80
N SER A 10 44.85 -46.43 51.62
CA SER A 10 45.26 -45.34 50.71
C SER A 10 46.76 -45.43 50.36
N ALA A 11 47.19 -44.77 49.28
CA ALA A 11 48.60 -44.51 48.94
C ALA A 11 48.78 -43.11 48.29
N LYS A 12 49.97 -42.52 48.44
CA LYS A 12 50.40 -41.12 48.11
C LYS A 12 51.94 -41.08 48.25
N PRO A 13 52.71 -40.04 47.85
CA PRO A 13 52.52 -38.95 46.86
C PRO A 13 53.53 -39.17 45.70
N ALA A 14 54.28 -38.24 45.04
CA ALA A 14 54.33 -36.77 44.85
C ALA A 14 55.12 -36.47 43.56
N ALA A 15 54.71 -35.49 42.74
CA ALA A 15 55.60 -34.69 41.85
C ALA A 15 54.85 -33.49 41.23
N ALA A 16 55.56 -32.38 41.02
CA ALA A 16 55.15 -31.15 40.30
C ALA A 16 56.43 -30.31 40.04
N PRO A 17 56.39 -29.14 39.35
CA PRO A 17 55.40 -28.60 38.40
C PRO A 17 56.04 -28.26 37.02
N SER A 18 55.27 -27.74 36.06
CA SER A 18 55.77 -26.71 35.12
C SER A 18 54.65 -26.03 34.31
N ALA A 19 54.99 -24.86 33.75
CA ALA A 19 54.06 -23.87 33.21
C ALA A 19 53.68 -24.05 31.74
N SER A 20 52.47 -23.56 31.38
CA SER A 20 52.17 -22.77 30.15
C SER A 20 52.42 -23.41 28.75
N SER A 21 51.76 -23.03 27.65
CA SER A 21 50.51 -22.32 27.35
C SER A 21 50.33 -22.36 25.80
N ARG A 22 49.27 -21.75 25.24
CA ARG A 22 49.08 -21.52 23.78
C ARG A 22 48.96 -22.78 22.89
N GLY A 23 47.73 -23.20 22.61
CA GLY A 23 47.46 -24.25 21.60
C GLY A 23 46.03 -24.34 21.05
N SER A 24 45.10 -23.47 21.47
CA SER A 24 43.65 -23.78 21.37
C SER A 24 42.78 -22.70 20.71
N SER A 25 43.36 -21.68 20.05
CA SER A 25 42.60 -20.65 19.33
C SER A 25 42.40 -20.96 17.83
N ALA A 26 43.36 -21.64 17.18
CA ALA A 26 43.32 -21.88 15.74
C ALA A 26 42.31 -22.97 15.32
N ALA A 27 42.12 -24.02 16.12
CA ALA A 27 41.23 -25.13 15.79
C ALA A 27 39.75 -24.70 15.81
N SER A 28 39.29 -24.10 16.90
CA SER A 28 37.91 -23.61 17.04
C SER A 28 37.57 -22.52 16.02
N ALA A 29 38.53 -21.63 15.72
CA ALA A 29 38.37 -20.63 14.66
C ALA A 29 38.25 -21.25 13.27
N ARG A 30 39.01 -22.32 12.96
CA ARG A 30 38.89 -23.04 11.68
C ARG A 30 37.59 -23.83 11.56
N ILE A 31 37.08 -24.41 12.64
CA ILE A 31 35.78 -25.11 12.64
C ILE A 31 34.63 -24.11 12.43
N LEU A 32 34.65 -22.96 13.11
CA LEU A 32 33.68 -21.88 12.88
C LEU A 32 33.82 -21.24 11.48
N SER A 33 35.03 -21.14 10.93
CA SER A 33 35.25 -20.67 9.56
C SER A 33 34.67 -21.66 8.53
N ALA A 34 35.01 -22.94 8.63
CA ALA A 34 34.54 -23.98 7.72
C ALA A 34 33.00 -24.14 7.76
N ALA A 35 32.39 -24.08 8.94
CA ALA A 35 30.93 -24.13 9.09
C ALA A 35 30.21 -22.92 8.44
N ASN A 36 30.86 -21.74 8.38
CA ASN A 36 30.33 -20.59 7.66
C ASN A 36 30.57 -20.68 6.14
N SER A 37 31.65 -21.32 5.68
CA SER A 37 31.92 -21.52 4.24
C SER A 37 31.09 -22.65 3.60
N ALA A 38 30.61 -23.62 4.38
CA ALA A 38 29.93 -24.81 3.87
C ALA A 38 28.44 -24.62 3.52
N VAL A 39 27.84 -23.46 3.84
CA VAL A 39 26.45 -23.12 3.46
C VAL A 39 26.43 -21.83 2.64
N SER A 40 27.26 -21.79 1.59
CA SER A 40 27.06 -20.84 0.50
C SER A 40 25.75 -21.21 -0.22
N SER A 41 24.75 -20.35 -0.15
CA SER A 41 23.42 -20.65 -0.67
C SER A 41 23.44 -20.72 -2.19
N THR A 42 23.13 -21.88 -2.77
CA THR A 42 22.98 -22.10 -4.22
C THR A 42 21.71 -21.47 -4.81
N LEU A 43 21.23 -20.39 -4.19
CA LEU A 43 20.18 -19.53 -4.70
C LEU A 43 20.79 -18.73 -5.86
N SER A 44 20.48 -19.10 -7.10
CA SER A 44 20.81 -18.21 -8.22
C SER A 44 20.10 -16.87 -8.00
N ALA A 45 20.85 -15.77 -8.15
CA ALA A 45 20.31 -14.42 -8.02
C ALA A 45 19.10 -14.21 -8.97
N GLU A 46 19.13 -14.88 -10.13
CA GLU A 46 18.08 -14.92 -11.15
C GLU A 46 16.68 -15.30 -10.62
N ALA A 47 16.59 -16.10 -9.55
CA ALA A 47 15.31 -16.49 -8.95
C ALA A 47 14.65 -15.35 -8.14
N PHE A 48 15.46 -14.45 -7.61
CA PHE A 48 15.05 -13.37 -6.70
C PHE A 48 15.11 -11.98 -7.34
N ASP A 49 15.94 -11.79 -8.36
CA ASP A 49 16.07 -10.52 -9.05
C ASP A 49 14.76 -10.14 -9.76
N ALA A 50 14.53 -8.82 -9.85
CA ALA A 50 13.53 -8.33 -10.77
C ALA A 50 14.02 -8.66 -12.20
N PRO A 51 13.16 -9.20 -13.09
CA PRO A 51 13.58 -9.66 -14.41
C PRO A 51 14.41 -8.60 -15.13
N SER A 52 15.64 -8.96 -15.49
CA SER A 52 16.67 -8.04 -15.99
C SER A 52 16.41 -7.64 -17.45
N PHE A 53 15.43 -6.75 -17.62
CA PHE A 53 15.07 -6.20 -18.93
C PHE A 53 16.27 -5.54 -19.61
N THR A 54 16.56 -5.95 -20.84
CA THR A 54 17.47 -5.18 -21.68
C THR A 54 16.88 -3.80 -21.96
N ARG A 55 17.69 -2.83 -22.40
CA ARG A 55 17.29 -1.42 -22.58
C ARG A 55 16.38 -1.22 -23.80
N GLY A 56 15.18 -1.77 -23.73
CA GLY A 56 14.17 -1.83 -24.78
C GLY A 56 12.99 -2.78 -24.47
N ASP A 57 13.17 -3.77 -23.57
CA ASP A 57 12.16 -4.80 -23.27
C ASP A 57 10.93 -4.29 -22.50
N THR A 58 11.09 -3.29 -21.64
CA THR A 58 9.99 -2.72 -20.85
C THR A 58 9.10 -1.85 -21.74
N PRO A 59 7.78 -2.10 -21.83
CA PRO A 59 6.86 -1.29 -22.61
C PRO A 59 6.92 0.18 -22.18
N LYS A 60 6.92 1.10 -23.17
CA LYS A 60 6.87 2.57 -22.91
C LYS A 60 5.64 3.02 -22.11
N ILE A 61 4.62 2.17 -22.02
CA ILE A 61 3.37 2.35 -21.28
C ILE A 61 3.33 1.61 -19.93
N GLY A 62 4.37 0.82 -19.60
CA GLY A 62 4.47 0.06 -18.36
C GLY A 62 3.70 -1.26 -18.41
N TRP A 63 4.20 -2.26 -17.69
CA TRP A 63 3.68 -3.63 -17.75
C TRP A 63 2.20 -3.75 -17.37
N ALA A 64 1.73 -2.98 -16.39
CA ALA A 64 0.31 -2.96 -15.98
C ALA A 64 -0.62 -2.32 -17.02
N ARG A 65 -0.11 -1.48 -17.93
CA ARG A 65 -0.91 -0.93 -19.03
C ARG A 65 -0.82 -1.80 -20.27
N GLU A 66 0.36 -2.32 -20.59
CA GLU A 66 0.58 -3.36 -21.61
C GLU A 66 -0.36 -4.54 -21.40
N LEU A 67 -0.47 -5.07 -20.18
CA LEU A 67 -1.41 -6.15 -19.85
C LEU A 67 -2.86 -5.76 -20.18
N ARG A 68 -3.32 -4.58 -19.74
CA ARG A 68 -4.70 -4.09 -19.98
C ARG A 68 -5.00 -3.79 -21.45
N GLU A 69 -3.98 -3.51 -22.26
CA GLU A 69 -4.11 -3.33 -23.71
C GLU A 69 -4.09 -4.70 -24.43
N ALA A 70 -3.21 -5.62 -24.05
CA ALA A 70 -3.17 -6.99 -24.58
C ALA A 70 -4.45 -7.80 -24.23
N GLU A 71 -4.97 -7.69 -23.00
CA GLU A 71 -6.28 -8.25 -22.64
C GLU A 71 -7.45 -7.64 -23.45
N ARG A 72 -7.29 -6.43 -23.98
CA ARG A 72 -8.30 -5.80 -24.84
C ARG A 72 -8.25 -6.42 -26.23
N SER A 73 -7.05 -6.59 -26.79
CA SER A 73 -6.81 -7.35 -28.02
C SER A 73 -7.31 -8.79 -27.92
N LEU A 74 -7.08 -9.48 -26.79
CA LEU A 74 -7.60 -10.84 -26.55
C LEU A 74 -9.14 -10.92 -26.40
N ARG A 75 -9.82 -9.78 -26.17
CA ARG A 75 -11.28 -9.71 -26.16
C ARG A 75 -11.88 -9.49 -27.55
N SER A 76 -11.17 -8.79 -28.44
CA SER A 76 -11.57 -8.66 -29.86
C SER A 76 -11.11 -9.83 -30.73
N SER A 77 -9.93 -10.38 -30.44
CA SER A 77 -9.19 -11.34 -31.27
C SER A 77 -8.72 -12.53 -30.42
N PRO A 78 -9.63 -13.44 -30.00
CA PRO A 78 -9.32 -14.36 -28.88
C PRO A 78 -8.36 -15.51 -29.21
N SER A 79 -7.97 -15.66 -30.48
CA SER A 79 -6.99 -16.65 -30.97
C SER A 79 -5.79 -16.00 -31.68
N ASP A 80 -5.62 -14.68 -31.57
CA ASP A 80 -4.46 -13.96 -32.10
C ASP A 80 -3.18 -14.33 -31.31
N PRO A 81 -2.18 -14.99 -31.94
CA PRO A 81 -0.95 -15.40 -31.26
C PRO A 81 -0.17 -14.23 -30.66
N ALA A 82 -0.17 -13.06 -31.31
CA ALA A 82 0.54 -11.88 -30.84
C ALA A 82 -0.14 -11.29 -29.59
N ALA A 83 -1.47 -11.23 -29.56
CA ALA A 83 -2.21 -10.82 -28.36
C ALA A 83 -2.03 -11.83 -27.20
N VAL A 84 -1.97 -13.14 -27.49
CA VAL A 84 -1.67 -14.17 -26.49
C VAL A 84 -0.27 -13.98 -25.90
N MET A 85 0.77 -13.88 -26.73
CA MET A 85 2.15 -13.71 -26.26
C MET A 85 2.35 -12.41 -25.49
N ARG A 86 1.77 -11.29 -25.94
CA ARG A 86 1.82 -10.00 -25.21
C ARG A 86 1.17 -10.11 -23.82
N ALA A 87 -0.04 -10.65 -23.75
CA ALA A 87 -0.73 -10.82 -22.47
C ALA A 87 0.03 -11.77 -21.54
N ALA A 88 0.50 -12.91 -22.04
CA ALA A 88 1.26 -13.88 -21.25
C ALA A 88 2.62 -13.33 -20.78
N LYS A 89 3.40 -12.65 -21.63
CA LYS A 89 4.66 -11.97 -21.25
C LYS A 89 4.41 -10.97 -20.13
N ALA A 90 3.41 -10.10 -20.27
CA ALA A 90 3.09 -9.09 -19.25
C ALA A 90 2.60 -9.74 -17.93
N THR A 91 1.75 -10.76 -18.01
CA THR A 91 1.22 -11.48 -16.85
C THR A 91 2.33 -12.20 -16.07
N ARG A 92 3.25 -12.88 -16.78
CA ARG A 92 4.46 -13.51 -16.21
C ARG A 92 5.37 -12.49 -15.54
N VAL A 93 5.65 -11.38 -16.23
CA VAL A 93 6.50 -10.29 -15.72
C VAL A 93 5.91 -9.66 -14.45
N MET A 94 4.59 -9.54 -14.37
CA MET A 94 3.88 -9.10 -13.16
C MET A 94 3.68 -10.22 -12.12
N ARG A 95 4.20 -11.44 -12.36
CA ARG A 95 4.09 -12.67 -11.55
C ARG A 95 2.66 -13.09 -11.20
N GLN A 96 1.68 -12.72 -12.03
CA GLN A 96 0.27 -13.06 -11.85
C GLN A 96 -0.04 -14.49 -12.36
N PHE A 97 0.59 -15.51 -11.78
CA PHE A 97 0.58 -16.89 -12.29
C PHE A 97 -0.82 -17.50 -12.49
N ASP A 98 -1.79 -17.15 -11.66
CA ASP A 98 -3.21 -17.52 -11.84
C ASP A 98 -3.81 -17.00 -13.15
N ALA A 99 -3.46 -15.78 -13.56
CA ALA A 99 -3.90 -15.21 -14.82
C ALA A 99 -3.11 -15.81 -15.99
N LEU A 100 -1.83 -16.14 -15.78
CA LEU A 100 -1.00 -16.81 -16.78
C LEU A 100 -1.53 -18.21 -17.08
N GLU A 101 -1.88 -19.00 -16.07
CA GLU A 101 -2.54 -20.31 -16.22
C GLU A 101 -3.87 -20.18 -17.00
N LYS A 102 -4.66 -19.14 -16.69
CA LYS A 102 -5.93 -18.85 -17.39
C LYS A 102 -5.73 -18.42 -18.85
N ILE A 103 -4.61 -17.79 -19.20
CA ILE A 103 -4.24 -17.45 -20.59
C ILE A 103 -3.75 -18.71 -21.31
N VAL A 104 -2.81 -19.45 -20.72
CA VAL A 104 -2.24 -20.70 -21.24
C VAL A 104 -3.33 -21.71 -21.59
N LYS A 105 -4.20 -22.04 -20.62
CA LYS A 105 -5.32 -22.99 -20.83
C LYS A 105 -6.27 -22.55 -21.94
N LYS A 106 -6.52 -21.25 -22.10
CA LYS A 106 -7.43 -20.72 -23.14
C LYS A 106 -6.80 -20.73 -24.53
N ALA A 107 -5.50 -20.49 -24.64
CA ALA A 107 -4.78 -20.55 -25.92
C ALA A 107 -4.59 -22.00 -26.38
N ASP A 108 -4.20 -22.91 -25.46
CA ASP A 108 -4.12 -24.35 -25.74
C ASP A 108 -5.48 -24.92 -26.18
N ALA A 109 -6.56 -24.62 -25.44
CA ALA A 109 -7.92 -25.06 -25.78
C ALA A 109 -8.50 -24.43 -27.06
N ARG A 110 -7.83 -23.42 -27.63
CA ARG A 110 -8.16 -22.80 -28.94
C ARG A 110 -7.23 -23.25 -30.06
N GLY A 111 -6.23 -24.09 -29.77
CA GLY A 111 -5.23 -24.53 -30.73
C GLY A 111 -4.37 -23.38 -31.28
N VAL A 112 -4.12 -22.32 -30.50
CA VAL A 112 -3.31 -21.16 -30.94
C VAL A 112 -1.91 -21.65 -31.31
N GLN A 113 -1.50 -21.40 -32.55
CA GLN A 113 -0.16 -21.71 -33.05
C GLN A 113 0.73 -20.48 -32.93
N PHE A 114 2.02 -20.69 -32.66
CA PHE A 114 3.05 -19.65 -32.70
C PHE A 114 4.06 -20.02 -33.79
N ASP A 115 4.25 -19.15 -34.78
CA ASP A 115 5.06 -19.45 -35.96
C ASP A 115 6.56 -19.41 -35.68
N SER A 116 7.00 -18.55 -34.74
CA SER A 116 8.39 -18.48 -34.29
C SER A 116 8.78 -19.69 -33.44
N ALA A 117 10.02 -20.17 -33.63
CA ALA A 117 10.60 -21.19 -32.75
C ALA A 117 10.82 -20.66 -31.33
N ASP A 118 11.23 -19.39 -31.21
CA ASP A 118 11.51 -18.74 -29.92
C ASP A 118 10.22 -18.54 -29.11
N ASP A 119 9.11 -18.17 -29.78
CA ASP A 119 7.81 -18.05 -29.11
C ASP A 119 7.31 -19.41 -28.61
N ARG A 120 7.50 -20.49 -29.38
CA ARG A 120 7.17 -21.86 -28.93
C ARG A 120 8.03 -22.30 -27.73
N ALA A 121 9.31 -21.95 -27.72
CA ALA A 121 10.21 -22.25 -26.59
C ALA A 121 9.79 -21.48 -25.34
N LEU A 122 9.59 -20.16 -25.45
CA LEU A 122 9.07 -19.30 -24.38
C LEU A 122 7.73 -19.80 -23.83
N TRP A 123 6.80 -20.15 -24.72
CA TRP A 123 5.50 -20.70 -24.34
C TRP A 123 5.62 -21.99 -23.52
N SER A 124 6.55 -22.89 -23.88
CA SER A 124 6.84 -24.09 -23.09
C SER A 124 7.35 -23.73 -21.70
N THR A 125 8.38 -22.87 -21.60
CA THR A 125 8.94 -22.43 -20.31
C THR A 125 7.86 -21.80 -19.40
N TRP A 126 6.90 -21.07 -19.97
CA TRP A 126 5.81 -20.47 -19.19
C TRP A 126 4.80 -21.51 -18.67
N LYS A 127 4.64 -22.68 -19.32
CA LYS A 127 3.87 -23.80 -18.77
C LYS A 127 4.59 -24.46 -17.60
N ASP A 128 5.91 -24.60 -17.71
CA ASP A 128 6.75 -25.18 -16.65
C ASP A 128 6.77 -24.26 -15.42
N GLU A 129 6.91 -22.95 -15.61
CA GLU A 129 6.81 -21.94 -14.55
C GLU A 129 5.43 -21.91 -13.87
N VAL A 130 4.33 -21.97 -14.64
CA VAL A 130 2.97 -22.08 -14.09
C VAL A 130 2.82 -23.35 -13.26
N SER A 131 3.40 -24.46 -13.71
CA SER A 131 3.37 -25.74 -13.00
C SER A 131 4.19 -25.68 -11.70
N ALA A 132 5.35 -25.02 -11.71
CA ALA A 132 6.18 -24.80 -10.52
C ALA A 132 5.53 -23.84 -9.51
N ALA A 133 4.94 -22.72 -9.96
CA ALA A 133 4.19 -21.81 -9.11
C ALA A 133 2.95 -22.49 -8.48
N ARG A 134 2.33 -23.43 -9.20
CA ARG A 134 1.24 -24.26 -8.69
C ARG A 134 1.72 -25.38 -7.75
N ALA A 135 2.98 -25.81 -7.84
CA ALA A 135 3.59 -26.75 -6.91
C ALA A 135 4.04 -26.11 -5.58
N GLN A 136 4.36 -24.81 -5.57
CA GLN A 136 4.60 -24.06 -4.32
C GLN A 136 3.42 -24.19 -3.36
N VAL A 137 3.70 -24.39 -2.08
CA VAL A 137 2.68 -24.45 -1.02
C VAL A 137 2.22 -23.03 -0.67
N THR A 138 0.90 -22.82 -0.62
CA THR A 138 0.28 -21.59 -0.12
C THR A 138 -1.08 -21.89 0.49
N ARG A 139 -1.43 -21.20 1.57
CA ARG A 139 -2.73 -21.29 2.23
C ARG A 139 -3.83 -20.57 1.47
N LEU A 140 -3.52 -19.74 0.46
CA LEU A 140 -4.52 -19.12 -0.43
C LEU A 140 -5.41 -20.14 -1.17
N ARG A 141 -5.05 -21.43 -1.17
CA ARG A 141 -5.83 -22.52 -1.78
C ARG A 141 -6.72 -23.27 -0.78
N GLU A 142 -6.63 -22.96 0.51
CA GLU A 142 -7.57 -23.46 1.52
C GLU A 142 -8.89 -22.68 1.39
N PRO A 143 -10.07 -23.33 1.37
CA PRO A 143 -11.35 -22.66 1.11
C PRO A 143 -11.64 -21.46 2.02
N ASP A 144 -11.34 -21.57 3.32
CA ASP A 144 -11.63 -20.51 4.29
C ASP A 144 -10.70 -19.29 4.13
N ILE A 145 -9.44 -19.52 3.78
CA ILE A 145 -8.46 -18.46 3.50
C ILE A 145 -8.76 -17.82 2.14
N ALA A 146 -9.09 -18.60 1.12
CA ALA A 146 -9.55 -18.11 -0.18
C ALA A 146 -10.78 -17.22 -0.01
N ALA A 147 -11.80 -17.67 0.72
CA ALA A 147 -12.99 -16.90 1.02
C ALA A 147 -12.68 -15.62 1.83
N MET A 148 -11.76 -15.68 2.80
CA MET A 148 -11.31 -14.50 3.55
C MET A 148 -10.71 -13.43 2.63
N PHE A 149 -9.85 -13.84 1.69
CA PHE A 149 -9.20 -12.94 0.73
C PHE A 149 -10.15 -12.45 -0.38
N ASP A 150 -11.12 -13.26 -0.80
CA ASP A 150 -12.16 -12.82 -1.74
C ASP A 150 -13.13 -11.83 -1.07
N ARG A 151 -13.43 -12.00 0.22
CA ARG A 151 -14.16 -10.98 0.99
C ARG A 151 -13.34 -9.69 1.11
N ALA A 152 -12.05 -9.76 1.45
CA ALA A 152 -11.17 -8.59 1.43
C ALA A 152 -10.95 -7.95 0.03
N ALA A 153 -11.36 -8.63 -1.05
CA ALA A 153 -11.28 -8.11 -2.42
C ALA A 153 -12.62 -7.54 -2.97
N ASN A 154 -13.74 -7.77 -2.28
CA ASN A 154 -15.09 -7.41 -2.76
C ASN A 154 -15.98 -6.76 -1.67
N GLU A 155 -15.64 -6.88 -0.40
CA GLU A 155 -16.31 -6.28 0.76
C GLU A 155 -15.43 -5.21 1.43
N ASP A 156 -16.01 -4.48 2.40
CA ASP A 156 -15.36 -3.42 3.17
C ASP A 156 -14.52 -4.01 4.33
N LEU A 157 -13.63 -4.95 4.03
CA LEU A 157 -12.93 -5.81 5.00
C LEU A 157 -11.40 -5.63 4.92
N SER A 158 -10.81 -5.03 5.95
CA SER A 158 -9.35 -4.85 6.03
C SER A 158 -8.61 -6.15 6.39
N LEU A 159 -7.54 -6.46 5.64
CA LEU A 159 -6.61 -7.55 5.95
C LEU A 159 -5.74 -7.29 7.19
N ASP A 160 -5.60 -6.02 7.59
CA ASP A 160 -4.73 -5.61 8.69
C ASP A 160 -5.36 -5.90 10.07
N THR A 161 -6.70 -5.89 10.14
CA THR A 161 -7.47 -6.17 11.37
C THR A 161 -7.89 -7.63 11.51
N LEU A 162 -7.85 -8.40 10.41
CA LEU A 162 -8.11 -9.84 10.42
C LEU A 162 -7.03 -10.59 11.19
N THR A 163 -7.46 -11.54 12.03
CA THR A 163 -6.54 -12.40 12.78
C THR A 163 -6.47 -13.79 12.17
N ILE A 164 -5.26 -14.25 11.87
CA ILE A 164 -5.00 -15.63 11.44
C ILE A 164 -4.20 -16.33 12.56
N GLU A 165 -4.68 -17.49 12.97
CA GLU A 165 -4.06 -18.30 14.00
C GLU A 165 -2.81 -19.03 13.48
N TYR A 166 -1.75 -19.04 14.28
CA TYR A 166 -0.49 -19.75 14.02
C TYR A 166 -0.03 -20.47 15.29
N GLU A 167 0.58 -21.65 15.12
CA GLU A 167 0.92 -22.54 16.25
C GLU A 167 1.84 -21.88 17.28
N THR A 168 2.81 -21.08 16.81
CA THR A 168 3.78 -20.38 17.66
C THR A 168 3.24 -19.06 18.20
N TYR A 169 2.57 -18.25 17.37
CA TYR A 169 2.22 -16.87 17.68
C TYR A 169 0.72 -16.62 17.64
N MET A 170 0.18 -16.10 18.74
CA MET A 170 -1.18 -15.56 18.79
C MET A 170 -1.26 -14.26 17.97
N GLY A 171 -2.37 -14.08 17.24
CA GLY A 171 -2.76 -12.75 16.78
C GLY A 171 -1.98 -12.17 15.61
N LEU A 172 -1.59 -12.97 14.62
CA LEU A 172 -0.96 -12.46 13.40
C LEU A 172 -2.02 -11.87 12.46
N SER A 173 -1.72 -10.74 11.79
CA SER A 173 -2.51 -10.28 10.65
C SER A 173 -2.21 -11.11 9.40
N ALA A 174 -2.98 -10.95 8.32
CA ALA A 174 -2.79 -11.75 7.10
C ALA A 174 -1.37 -11.63 6.52
N ILE A 175 -0.82 -10.41 6.47
CA ILE A 175 0.54 -10.14 5.98
C ILE A 175 1.62 -10.64 6.97
N GLN A 176 1.39 -10.51 8.28
CA GLN A 176 2.28 -11.01 9.32
C GLN A 176 2.34 -12.55 9.32
N TYR A 177 1.21 -13.22 9.10
CA TYR A 177 1.13 -14.67 8.97
C TYR A 177 1.98 -15.15 7.78
N ALA A 178 1.72 -14.60 6.59
CA ALA A 178 2.43 -14.97 5.36
C ALA A 178 3.94 -14.77 5.48
N ALA A 179 4.36 -13.66 6.08
CA ALA A 179 5.77 -13.37 6.35
C ALA A 179 6.40 -14.33 7.37
N CYS A 180 5.64 -14.82 8.35
CA CYS A 180 6.11 -15.76 9.37
C CYS A 180 6.18 -17.23 8.89
N THR A 181 5.42 -17.60 7.87
CA THR A 181 5.40 -18.96 7.29
C THR A 181 6.17 -19.12 5.98
N GLY A 182 6.58 -18.00 5.36
CA GLY A 182 7.19 -18.02 4.02
C GLY A 182 6.17 -18.16 2.90
N ASP A 183 4.89 -17.85 3.13
CA ASP A 183 3.85 -17.92 2.09
C ASP A 183 3.91 -16.69 1.17
N VAL A 184 4.84 -16.72 0.22
CA VAL A 184 5.11 -15.58 -0.66
C VAL A 184 3.91 -15.21 -1.54
N GLN A 185 3.08 -16.19 -1.94
CA GLN A 185 1.87 -15.94 -2.73
C GLN A 185 0.81 -15.22 -1.89
N MET A 186 0.63 -15.62 -0.62
CA MET A 186 -0.24 -14.94 0.34
C MET A 186 0.26 -13.54 0.71
N LEU A 187 1.58 -13.35 0.83
CA LEU A 187 2.22 -12.04 1.04
C LEU A 187 1.93 -11.09 -0.14
N GLU A 188 2.22 -11.52 -1.36
CA GLU A 188 1.97 -10.74 -2.59
C GLU A 188 0.48 -10.39 -2.73
N ARG A 189 -0.41 -11.34 -2.44
CA ARG A 189 -1.87 -11.13 -2.49
C ARG A 189 -2.36 -10.18 -1.39
N ALA A 190 -1.79 -10.22 -0.20
CA ALA A 190 -2.16 -9.31 0.90
C ALA A 190 -1.76 -7.86 0.58
N VAL A 191 -0.54 -7.66 0.09
CA VAL A 191 -0.06 -6.35 -0.35
C VAL A 191 -0.87 -5.85 -1.56
N ALA A 192 -1.22 -6.73 -2.50
CA ALA A 192 -2.10 -6.43 -3.62
C ALA A 192 -3.52 -5.99 -3.21
N LEU A 193 -4.01 -6.43 -2.05
CA LEU A 193 -5.28 -5.98 -1.47
C LEU A 193 -5.13 -4.80 -0.49
N GLY A 194 -3.93 -4.24 -0.36
CA GLY A 194 -3.69 -3.03 0.43
C GLY A 194 -3.38 -3.26 1.91
N ALA A 195 -2.86 -4.43 2.30
CA ALA A 195 -2.34 -4.63 3.65
C ALA A 195 -1.13 -3.73 3.94
N ALA A 196 -1.10 -3.12 5.12
CA ALA A 196 -0.04 -2.23 5.60
C ALA A 196 1.21 -3.03 6.03
N LEU A 197 2.40 -2.61 5.60
CA LEU A 197 3.63 -3.40 5.76
C LEU A 197 4.15 -3.43 7.22
N ASP A 198 4.06 -2.29 7.90
CA ASP A 198 4.65 -2.02 9.21
C ASP A 198 3.60 -1.93 10.34
N TYR A 199 2.38 -2.40 10.09
CA TYR A 199 1.27 -2.26 11.02
C TYR A 199 1.40 -3.26 12.17
N GLU A 200 1.44 -2.76 13.40
CA GLU A 200 1.32 -3.59 14.59
C GLU A 200 -0.17 -3.93 14.82
N HIS A 201 -0.62 -5.02 14.19
CA HIS A 201 -1.96 -5.56 14.47
C HIS A 201 -2.10 -5.91 15.96
N LEU A 202 -3.07 -5.30 16.65
CA LEU A 202 -3.41 -5.58 18.04
C LEU A 202 -4.75 -6.35 18.08
N PRO A 203 -4.74 -7.69 18.23
CA PRO A 203 -5.96 -8.48 18.27
C PRO A 203 -6.79 -8.13 19.53
N PRO A 204 -8.11 -7.95 19.43
CA PRO A 204 -8.95 -7.57 20.58
C PRO A 204 -9.00 -8.64 21.68
N GLU A 205 -8.91 -9.93 21.31
CA GLU A 205 -8.70 -11.05 22.23
C GLU A 205 -7.67 -12.03 21.64
N PRO A 206 -6.39 -12.04 22.09
CA PRO A 206 -5.42 -13.04 21.65
C PRO A 206 -5.74 -14.41 22.28
N ARG A 207 -6.34 -15.30 21.49
CA ARG A 207 -6.65 -16.68 21.88
C ARG A 207 -5.42 -17.58 21.75
N ARG A 208 -5.19 -18.44 22.75
CA ARG A 208 -4.17 -19.49 22.69
C ARG A 208 -4.72 -20.69 21.94
N VAL A 209 -4.22 -20.90 20.73
CA VAL A 209 -4.48 -22.10 19.90
C VAL A 209 -4.03 -23.36 20.64
N ASN A 210 -2.84 -23.30 21.26
CA ASN A 210 -2.27 -24.37 22.08
C ASN A 210 -1.60 -23.79 23.34
N ARG A 211 -1.28 -24.66 24.31
CA ARG A 211 -0.56 -24.36 25.55
C ARG A 211 0.77 -23.61 25.33
N ASP A 212 1.44 -23.92 24.23
CA ASP A 212 2.79 -23.41 23.90
C ASP A 212 2.76 -22.19 22.96
N THR A 213 1.60 -21.83 22.42
CA THR A 213 1.41 -20.59 21.65
C THR A 213 1.61 -19.38 22.56
N VAL A 214 2.38 -18.39 22.09
CA VAL A 214 2.73 -17.17 22.83
C VAL A 214 2.18 -15.90 22.18
N ALA A 215 2.05 -14.82 22.95
CA ALA A 215 1.93 -13.49 22.36
C ALA A 215 3.15 -13.21 21.48
N LYS A 216 2.93 -12.62 20.29
CA LYS A 216 4.00 -12.16 19.38
C LYS A 216 4.82 -11.01 20.01
N PRO A 217 5.97 -10.63 19.43
CA PRO A 217 6.75 -9.48 19.92
C PRO A 217 5.91 -8.18 19.88
N PRO A 218 6.13 -7.23 20.79
CA PRO A 218 5.57 -5.87 20.67
C PRO A 218 6.38 -5.05 19.64
N GLY A 219 5.70 -4.17 18.91
CA GLY A 219 6.25 -3.45 17.75
C GLY A 219 6.45 -4.33 16.51
N CYS A 220 5.77 -5.47 16.40
CA CYS A 220 6.14 -6.51 15.44
C CYS A 220 5.49 -6.32 14.05
N THR A 221 6.31 -5.95 13.08
CA THR A 221 5.96 -5.85 11.66
C THR A 221 6.12 -7.19 10.93
N ALA A 222 5.58 -7.29 9.71
CA ALA A 222 5.74 -8.46 8.86
C ALA A 222 7.23 -8.76 8.56
N LEU A 223 8.04 -7.73 8.31
CA LEU A 223 9.47 -7.89 8.04
C LEU A 223 10.24 -8.44 9.25
N LEU A 224 9.90 -8.01 10.47
CA LEU A 224 10.50 -8.56 11.68
C LEU A 224 10.22 -10.07 11.82
N LEU A 225 8.98 -10.51 11.52
CA LEU A 225 8.61 -11.93 11.56
C LEU A 225 9.39 -12.76 10.54
N ALA A 226 9.46 -12.31 9.27
CA ALA A 226 10.22 -13.01 8.23
C ALA A 226 11.70 -13.17 8.63
N VAL A 227 12.31 -12.12 9.19
CA VAL A 227 13.74 -12.14 9.59
C VAL A 227 13.99 -13.09 10.78
N ILE A 228 13.18 -13.05 11.85
CA ILE A 228 13.39 -13.96 13.00
C ILE A 228 13.03 -15.41 12.68
N ALA A 229 12.05 -15.63 11.80
CA ALA A 229 11.71 -16.95 11.28
C ALA A 229 12.83 -17.49 10.37
N ALA A 230 13.41 -16.68 9.48
CA ALA A 230 14.53 -17.09 8.64
C ALA A 230 15.81 -17.42 9.46
N ILE A 231 16.12 -16.62 10.51
CA ILE A 231 17.18 -16.96 11.48
C ILE A 231 16.91 -18.33 12.12
N SER A 232 15.65 -18.60 12.48
CA SER A 232 15.25 -19.88 13.10
C SER A 232 15.34 -21.06 12.12
N GLY A 233 14.90 -20.89 10.86
CA GLY A 233 15.01 -21.91 9.81
C GLY A 233 16.47 -22.25 9.47
N ARG A 234 17.35 -21.24 9.38
CA ARG A 234 18.80 -21.46 9.19
C ARG A 234 19.42 -22.28 10.34
N ARG A 235 18.90 -22.16 11.56
CA ARG A 235 19.36 -22.95 12.71
C ARG A 235 18.91 -24.40 12.63
N MET A 236 17.68 -24.68 12.21
CA MET A 236 17.22 -26.05 12.00
C MET A 236 18.04 -26.76 10.91
N LEU A 237 18.38 -26.06 9.82
CA LEU A 237 19.33 -26.53 8.81
C LEU A 237 20.72 -26.86 9.38
N GLN A 238 21.21 -26.10 10.38
CA GLN A 238 22.49 -26.35 11.03
C GLN A 238 22.48 -27.53 12.02
N PHE A 239 21.31 -27.94 12.52
CA PHE A 239 21.18 -29.10 13.41
C PHE A 239 21.10 -30.44 12.64
N GLY A 240 20.99 -30.41 11.31
CA GLY A 240 20.97 -31.61 10.47
C GLY A 240 19.62 -32.31 10.37
N ASP A 241 18.56 -31.72 10.95
CA ASP A 241 17.18 -32.14 10.67
C ASP A 241 16.86 -31.94 9.19
N SER A 242 16.10 -32.88 8.61
CA SER A 242 15.82 -33.06 7.19
C SER A 242 15.92 -31.80 6.33
N GLU A 243 17.05 -31.65 5.63
CA GLU A 243 17.35 -30.51 4.76
C GLU A 243 16.21 -30.22 3.78
N TRP A 244 15.65 -31.27 3.18
CA TRP A 244 14.50 -31.25 2.27
C TRP A 244 13.23 -30.58 2.85
N THR A 245 13.10 -30.51 4.17
CA THR A 245 11.95 -29.89 4.87
C THR A 245 12.24 -28.43 5.23
N TRP A 246 13.41 -28.17 5.82
CA TRP A 246 13.74 -26.83 6.32
C TRP A 246 14.29 -25.89 5.25
N ARG A 247 14.92 -26.41 4.19
CA ARG A 247 15.52 -25.60 3.13
C ARG A 247 14.48 -24.78 2.36
N PRO A 248 13.38 -25.36 1.81
CA PRO A 248 12.37 -24.57 1.10
C PRO A 248 11.72 -23.51 2.00
N MET A 249 11.44 -23.85 3.27
CA MET A 249 10.88 -22.90 4.24
C MET A 249 11.83 -21.73 4.51
N TYR A 250 13.11 -22.00 4.77
CA TYR A 250 14.12 -20.95 4.96
C TYR A 250 14.23 -20.05 3.72
N GLU A 251 14.25 -20.64 2.51
CA GLU A 251 14.41 -19.91 1.25
C GLU A 251 13.19 -19.01 0.96
N SER A 252 11.96 -19.48 1.21
CA SER A 252 10.75 -18.65 1.07
C SER A 252 10.58 -17.62 2.20
N LEU A 253 11.12 -17.86 3.40
CA LEU A 253 11.19 -16.84 4.47
C LEU A 253 12.17 -15.71 4.12
N VAL A 254 13.32 -16.05 3.53
CA VAL A 254 14.25 -15.07 2.94
C VAL A 254 13.58 -14.31 1.79
N GLU A 255 12.80 -14.99 0.94
CA GLU A 255 12.04 -14.38 -0.14
C GLU A 255 11.03 -13.34 0.38
N CYS A 256 10.24 -13.69 1.40
CA CYS A 256 9.33 -12.77 2.09
C CYS A 256 10.06 -11.54 2.64
N ALA A 257 11.20 -11.72 3.32
CA ALA A 257 11.98 -10.61 3.86
C ALA A 257 12.52 -9.68 2.76
N VAL A 258 13.05 -10.24 1.66
CA VAL A 258 13.55 -9.46 0.51
C VAL A 258 12.41 -8.69 -0.17
N GLN A 259 11.23 -9.29 -0.38
CA GLN A 259 10.10 -8.57 -0.97
C GLN A 259 9.59 -7.45 -0.05
N LEU A 260 9.50 -7.68 1.27
CA LEU A 260 9.05 -6.67 2.23
C LEU A 260 9.99 -5.44 2.27
N VAL A 261 11.31 -5.64 2.19
CA VAL A 261 12.27 -4.52 2.05
C VAL A 261 12.04 -3.79 0.72
N ARG A 262 11.94 -4.52 -0.40
CA ARG A 262 11.71 -3.93 -1.74
C ARG A 262 10.35 -3.24 -1.89
N LEU A 263 9.35 -3.58 -1.08
CA LEU A 263 8.03 -2.92 -1.01
C LEU A 263 8.03 -1.67 -0.10
N GLY A 264 9.11 -1.44 0.64
CA GLY A 264 9.32 -0.22 1.42
C GLY A 264 9.06 -0.32 2.92
N SER A 265 9.11 -1.51 3.53
CA SER A 265 8.96 -1.68 4.99
C SER A 265 10.04 -0.93 5.81
N ASP A 266 9.86 -0.84 7.13
CA ASP A 266 10.78 -0.19 8.06
C ASP A 266 11.84 -1.16 8.63
N VAL A 267 13.12 -0.92 8.30
CA VAL A 267 14.27 -1.72 8.76
C VAL A 267 14.82 -1.28 10.13
N SER A 268 14.27 -0.23 10.73
CA SER A 268 14.67 0.28 12.06
C SER A 268 13.96 -0.41 13.23
N VAL A 269 12.90 -1.19 12.96
CA VAL A 269 12.12 -1.91 13.96
C VAL A 269 13.00 -2.87 14.76
N LYS A 270 12.86 -2.87 16.08
CA LYS A 270 13.67 -3.66 17.02
C LYS A 270 12.94 -4.88 17.56
N LEU A 271 13.64 -6.00 17.70
CA LEU A 271 13.11 -7.20 18.36
C LEU A 271 13.00 -6.99 19.87
N ASN A 272 11.83 -6.54 20.31
CA ASN A 272 11.45 -6.53 21.72
C ASN A 272 10.85 -7.89 22.12
N LEU A 273 10.52 -8.06 23.41
CA LEU A 273 9.85 -9.25 23.93
C LEU A 273 8.53 -8.88 24.60
N PRO A 274 7.49 -9.74 24.52
CA PRO A 274 6.25 -9.52 25.26
C PRO A 274 6.51 -9.60 26.77
N ALA A 275 5.65 -8.94 27.56
CA ALA A 275 5.78 -8.91 29.02
C ALA A 275 5.37 -10.23 29.72
N GLY A 276 5.65 -10.31 31.02
CA GLY A 276 5.05 -11.32 31.90
C GLY A 276 5.47 -12.77 31.63
N ARG A 277 4.49 -13.66 31.46
CA ARG A 277 4.69 -15.11 31.34
C ARG A 277 5.34 -15.51 30.01
N ASP A 278 4.89 -14.93 28.91
CA ASP A 278 5.33 -15.35 27.58
C ASP A 278 6.81 -14.97 27.34
N ALA A 279 7.32 -13.91 27.97
CA ALA A 279 8.74 -13.57 28.07
C ALA A 279 9.67 -14.72 28.54
N ARG A 280 9.10 -15.80 29.10
CA ARG A 280 9.78 -16.98 29.65
C ARG A 280 9.55 -18.26 28.84
N SER A 281 8.90 -18.18 27.67
CA SER A 281 8.68 -19.31 26.75
C SER A 281 9.99 -19.91 26.22
N VAL A 282 9.92 -21.07 25.57
CA VAL A 282 11.11 -21.67 24.93
C VAL A 282 11.60 -20.80 23.77
N VAL A 283 10.68 -20.35 22.90
CA VAL A 283 10.94 -19.43 21.77
C VAL A 283 11.72 -18.19 22.21
N TYR A 284 11.25 -17.50 23.24
CA TYR A 284 11.88 -16.27 23.73
C TYR A 284 13.08 -16.51 24.66
N ARG A 285 13.38 -17.76 25.04
CA ARG A 285 14.70 -18.12 25.60
C ARG A 285 15.74 -18.25 24.51
N MET A 286 15.40 -18.85 23.35
CA MET A 286 16.31 -18.93 22.21
C MET A 286 16.74 -17.52 21.79
N PHE A 287 15.81 -16.60 21.52
CA PHE A 287 16.13 -15.23 21.12
C PHE A 287 17.02 -14.45 22.13
N LYS A 288 16.99 -14.82 23.42
CA LYS A 288 17.90 -14.29 24.45
C LYS A 288 19.30 -14.93 24.40
N LEU A 289 19.38 -16.25 24.35
CA LEU A 289 20.64 -17.00 24.22
C LEU A 289 21.39 -16.60 22.95
N ASP A 290 20.63 -16.29 21.90
CA ASP A 290 21.08 -15.92 20.56
C ASP A 290 21.42 -14.43 20.43
N ASN A 291 21.23 -13.65 21.51
CA ASN A 291 21.45 -12.21 21.56
C ASN A 291 20.75 -11.46 20.40
N LEU A 292 19.47 -11.77 20.16
CA LEU A 292 18.63 -11.10 19.13
C LEU A 292 17.86 -9.91 19.70
N VAL A 293 17.56 -9.93 21.01
CA VAL A 293 16.72 -8.93 21.68
C VAL A 293 17.37 -7.55 21.65
N GLY A 294 16.57 -6.53 21.32
CA GLY A 294 17.00 -5.12 21.25
C GLY A 294 17.66 -4.70 19.94
N LYS A 295 18.01 -5.65 19.06
CA LYS A 295 18.56 -5.39 17.71
C LYS A 295 17.48 -4.96 16.73
N THR A 296 17.85 -4.06 15.83
CA THR A 296 17.08 -3.68 14.63
C THR A 296 17.07 -4.80 13.58
N ILE A 297 16.16 -4.74 12.61
CA ILE A 297 16.16 -5.63 11.44
C ILE A 297 17.51 -5.59 10.69
N ARG A 298 18.13 -4.41 10.51
CA ARG A 298 19.47 -4.29 9.92
C ARG A 298 20.55 -5.07 10.70
N GLU A 299 20.51 -5.03 12.04
CA GLU A 299 21.45 -5.78 12.89
C GLU A 299 21.15 -7.29 12.97
N LEU A 300 19.93 -7.71 12.60
CA LEU A 300 19.49 -9.11 12.55
C LEU A 300 19.77 -9.76 11.19
N ALA A 301 19.69 -9.01 10.09
CA ALA A 301 19.82 -9.55 8.73
C ALA A 301 21.12 -10.36 8.47
N PRO A 302 22.32 -9.99 8.96
CA PRO A 302 23.52 -10.83 8.81
C PRO A 302 23.39 -12.22 9.45
N LEU A 303 22.55 -12.37 10.48
CA LEU A 303 22.30 -13.65 11.15
C LEU A 303 21.41 -14.57 10.30
N VAL A 304 20.57 -14.00 9.42
CA VAL A 304 19.78 -14.75 8.43
C VAL A 304 20.69 -15.54 7.49
N GLY A 305 21.88 -15.02 7.15
CA GLY A 305 22.83 -15.72 6.26
C GLY A 305 22.49 -15.64 4.77
N SER A 306 21.58 -14.74 4.38
CA SER A 306 21.32 -14.38 2.99
C SER A 306 22.07 -13.08 2.66
N GLU A 307 23.07 -13.15 1.80
CA GLU A 307 23.79 -11.96 1.34
C GLU A 307 22.85 -11.01 0.58
N LEU A 308 21.97 -11.56 -0.26
CA LEU A 308 20.93 -10.84 -0.98
C LEU A 308 20.05 -9.98 -0.04
N LEU A 309 19.67 -10.50 1.13
CA LEU A 309 18.87 -9.73 2.09
C LEU A 309 19.66 -8.55 2.67
N VAL A 310 20.93 -8.75 3.00
CA VAL A 310 21.81 -7.68 3.50
C VAL A 310 22.04 -6.62 2.41
N GLN A 311 22.39 -7.04 1.20
CA GLN A 311 22.55 -6.14 0.05
C GLN A 311 21.26 -5.36 -0.25
N THR A 312 20.09 -5.99 -0.14
CA THR A 312 18.79 -5.31 -0.34
C THR A 312 18.50 -4.29 0.77
N ILE A 313 18.82 -4.58 2.03
CA ILE A 313 18.65 -3.64 3.16
C ILE A 313 19.59 -2.44 3.07
N GLU A 314 20.81 -2.63 2.55
CA GLU A 314 21.73 -1.51 2.32
C GLU A 314 21.41 -0.73 1.03
N GLN A 315 20.91 -1.37 -0.02
CA GLN A 315 20.40 -0.69 -1.21
C GLN A 315 19.16 0.18 -0.90
N PHE A 316 18.30 -0.25 0.02
CA PHE A 316 17.11 0.48 0.46
C PHE A 316 17.37 1.31 1.74
N ALA A 317 18.64 1.56 2.08
CA ALA A 317 19.03 2.29 3.30
C ALA A 317 18.65 3.76 3.29
N ASP A 318 18.69 4.42 2.12
CA ASP A 318 18.36 5.83 1.97
C ASP A 318 16.98 6.02 1.35
N THR A 319 16.28 7.06 1.80
CA THR A 319 14.89 7.36 1.40
C THR A 319 14.76 7.60 -0.10
N ASP A 320 15.79 8.18 -0.72
CA ASP A 320 15.81 8.59 -2.12
C ASP A 320 15.88 7.36 -3.05
N THR A 321 16.73 6.39 -2.73
CA THR A 321 16.83 5.10 -3.42
C THR A 321 15.62 4.22 -3.10
N LYS A 322 15.13 4.23 -1.86
CA LYS A 322 13.86 3.58 -1.47
C LYS A 322 12.70 4.07 -2.36
N ILE A 323 12.57 5.39 -2.57
CA ILE A 323 11.59 6.00 -3.48
C ILE A 323 11.80 5.57 -4.94
N LYS A 324 13.04 5.52 -5.43
CA LYS A 324 13.37 5.20 -6.83
C LYS A 324 13.17 3.73 -7.18
N LEU A 325 13.43 2.81 -6.23
CA LEU A 325 13.47 1.36 -6.46
C LEU A 325 12.28 0.59 -5.87
N ALA A 326 11.41 1.22 -5.06
CA ALA A 326 10.27 0.55 -4.44
C ALA A 326 9.36 -0.16 -5.46
N ASN A 327 9.07 -1.43 -5.16
CA ASN A 327 8.15 -2.25 -5.93
C ASN A 327 6.71 -1.73 -5.85
N CYS A 328 5.96 -1.92 -6.94
CA CYS A 328 4.55 -1.59 -6.96
C CYS A 328 3.75 -2.52 -6.04
N ARG A 329 2.89 -1.94 -5.20
CA ARG A 329 2.03 -2.67 -4.26
C ARG A 329 0.91 -3.48 -4.92
N CYS A 330 0.80 -3.50 -6.26
CA CYS A 330 -0.17 -4.31 -6.99
C CYS A 330 0.09 -5.84 -6.98
N GLY A 331 1.10 -6.29 -6.21
CA GLY A 331 1.62 -7.65 -6.21
C GLY A 331 2.78 -7.89 -7.20
N SER A 332 3.03 -6.99 -8.15
CA SER A 332 4.17 -7.14 -9.08
C SER A 332 5.51 -6.82 -8.40
N ARG A 333 6.50 -7.71 -8.55
CA ARG A 333 7.89 -7.47 -8.09
C ARG A 333 8.69 -6.49 -8.97
N LEU A 334 8.03 -5.44 -9.44
CA LEU A 334 8.56 -4.46 -10.38
C LEU A 334 8.59 -3.08 -9.73
N PRO A 335 9.70 -2.32 -9.82
CA PRO A 335 9.74 -0.93 -9.39
C PRO A 335 8.60 -0.13 -10.03
N TRP A 336 7.99 0.78 -9.28
CA TRP A 336 6.77 1.51 -9.70
C TRP A 336 6.83 2.06 -11.14
N LYS A 337 7.96 2.70 -11.51
CA LYS A 337 8.17 3.25 -12.86
C LYS A 337 8.12 2.18 -13.97
N GLN A 338 8.56 0.94 -13.72
CA GLN A 338 8.48 -0.15 -14.69
C GLN A 338 7.07 -0.76 -14.77
N CYS A 339 6.38 -0.84 -13.63
CA CYS A 339 5.02 -1.37 -13.56
C CYS A 339 4.01 -0.46 -14.28
N HIS A 340 4.09 0.86 -14.07
CA HIS A 340 3.06 1.81 -14.54
C HIS A 340 3.53 2.84 -15.58
N ALA A 341 4.80 2.86 -16.00
CA ALA A 341 5.40 3.94 -16.82
C ALA A 341 5.08 5.34 -16.29
N ALA A 342 5.23 5.47 -14.97
CA ALA A 342 5.05 6.72 -14.27
C ALA A 342 5.94 7.82 -14.87
N LYS A 343 5.31 8.93 -15.24
CA LYS A 343 6.02 10.17 -15.57
C LYS A 343 6.70 10.68 -14.30
N ASP A 344 7.71 11.53 -14.43
CA ASP A 344 8.39 12.12 -13.27
C ASP A 344 7.49 13.05 -12.43
N THR A 345 6.25 13.30 -12.87
CA THR A 345 5.17 13.98 -12.16
C THR A 345 4.28 13.09 -11.29
N ASP A 346 4.34 11.76 -11.45
CA ASP A 346 3.31 10.86 -10.93
C ASP A 346 3.69 10.36 -9.51
N THR A 347 3.14 11.00 -8.49
CA THR A 347 3.41 10.74 -7.06
C THR A 347 2.99 9.33 -6.62
N TYR A 348 3.96 8.44 -6.44
CA TYR A 348 3.77 7.11 -5.81
C TYR A 348 3.99 7.10 -4.30
N TYR A 349 4.40 8.24 -3.75
CA TYR A 349 4.61 8.43 -2.33
C TYR A 349 4.27 9.87 -1.97
N CYS A 350 3.99 10.11 -0.68
CA CYS A 350 4.03 11.43 -0.09
C CYS A 350 5.11 11.42 1.01
N LEU A 351 5.91 12.48 1.10
CA LEU A 351 6.88 12.68 2.16
C LEU A 351 6.31 13.70 3.15
N GLU A 352 5.99 13.24 4.35
CA GLU A 352 5.58 14.10 5.46
C GLU A 352 6.74 14.99 5.93
N GLU A 353 6.44 16.11 6.60
CA GLU A 353 7.46 16.96 7.24
C GLU A 353 8.22 16.25 8.37
N SER A 354 7.68 15.13 8.87
CA SER A 354 8.32 14.19 9.79
C SER A 354 9.47 13.38 9.15
N GLY A 355 9.66 13.48 7.83
CA GLY A 355 10.56 12.62 7.05
C GLY A 355 9.99 11.23 6.74
N ARG A 356 8.76 10.96 7.16
CA ARG A 356 8.05 9.69 6.90
C ARG A 356 7.57 9.62 5.46
N VAL A 357 7.74 8.45 4.85
CA VAL A 357 7.16 8.13 3.54
C VAL A 357 5.83 7.40 3.75
N THR A 358 4.74 7.95 3.21
CA THR A 358 3.48 7.22 2.99
C THR A 358 3.41 6.82 1.52
N TRP A 359 2.86 5.64 1.23
CA TRP A 359 2.91 5.04 -0.11
C TRP A 359 1.55 5.06 -0.77
N ARG A 360 1.50 5.20 -2.10
CA ARG A 360 0.25 5.13 -2.86
C ARG A 360 -0.42 3.77 -2.60
N PHE A 361 -1.68 3.80 -2.18
CA PHE A 361 -2.48 2.61 -1.82
C PHE A 361 -2.60 1.63 -2.98
N SER A 362 -2.62 0.32 -2.75
CA SER A 362 -2.47 -0.65 -3.85
C SER A 362 -3.56 -0.53 -4.94
N PRO A 363 -3.21 -0.45 -6.24
CA PRO A 363 -4.18 -0.29 -7.34
C PRO A 363 -5.00 -1.55 -7.65
N THR A 364 -4.90 -2.58 -6.81
CA THR A 364 -5.69 -3.82 -6.86
C THR A 364 -6.53 -4.05 -5.59
N ALA A 365 -6.47 -3.14 -4.62
CA ALA A 365 -7.26 -3.13 -3.40
C ALA A 365 -8.73 -2.68 -3.62
N PRO A 366 -9.61 -2.80 -2.61
CA PRO A 366 -10.93 -2.18 -2.62
C PRO A 366 -10.90 -0.65 -2.78
N CYS A 367 -11.97 -0.09 -3.32
CA CYS A 367 -12.15 1.37 -3.40
C CYS A 367 -13.18 1.86 -2.38
N ASN A 368 -12.70 2.53 -1.33
CA ASN A 368 -13.49 3.17 -0.27
C ASN A 368 -14.55 4.16 -0.80
N CYS A 369 -14.42 4.57 -2.07
CA CYS A 369 -15.34 5.42 -2.80
C CYS A 369 -16.77 4.87 -2.98
N LYS A 370 -16.98 3.55 -2.90
CA LYS A 370 -18.28 2.84 -3.03
C LYS A 370 -19.12 3.14 -4.29
N ASN A 371 -18.57 3.89 -5.26
CA ASN A 371 -19.29 4.38 -6.45
C ASN A 371 -19.57 3.34 -7.55
N THR A 372 -19.04 2.11 -7.46
CA THR A 372 -19.24 1.08 -8.50
C THR A 372 -19.25 -0.34 -7.92
N ASN A 373 -20.32 -1.10 -8.21
CA ASN A 373 -20.42 -2.55 -7.93
C ASN A 373 -19.60 -3.41 -8.92
N LYS A 374 -18.37 -2.99 -9.22
CA LYS A 374 -17.44 -3.68 -10.14
C LYS A 374 -16.04 -3.65 -9.56
N ILE A 375 -15.30 -4.74 -9.79
CA ILE A 375 -13.90 -4.92 -9.39
C ILE A 375 -13.08 -3.69 -9.83
N HIS A 376 -12.17 -3.27 -8.95
CA HIS A 376 -12.03 -1.87 -8.57
C HIS A 376 -11.26 -0.92 -9.52
N PHE A 377 -11.07 0.31 -9.03
CA PHE A 377 -10.11 1.33 -9.46
C PHE A 377 -10.37 2.22 -10.70
N LYS A 378 -11.40 1.99 -11.51
CA LYS A 378 -11.70 2.91 -12.64
C LYS A 378 -11.99 4.37 -12.25
N CYS A 379 -12.59 4.65 -11.09
CA CYS A 379 -12.90 6.03 -10.68
C CYS A 379 -11.67 6.86 -10.28
N CYS A 380 -10.60 6.18 -9.85
CA CYS A 380 -9.73 6.69 -8.80
C CYS A 380 -8.25 6.37 -9.02
N TRP A 381 -7.90 5.72 -10.15
CA TRP A 381 -6.52 5.43 -10.55
C TRP A 381 -6.29 5.39 -12.07
N GLU A 382 -7.24 5.91 -12.85
CA GLU A 382 -6.91 6.40 -14.18
C GLU A 382 -6.02 7.65 -14.01
N GLU A 383 -5.12 7.94 -14.97
CA GLU A 383 -4.19 9.10 -14.96
C GLU A 383 -4.91 10.49 -14.95
N GLN A 384 -6.23 10.48 -14.80
CA GLN A 384 -7.14 11.63 -14.75
C GLN A 384 -7.92 11.69 -13.42
N ALA A 385 -7.62 10.82 -12.46
CA ALA A 385 -8.25 10.79 -11.14
C ALA A 385 -7.87 12.04 -10.32
N PHE A 386 -8.87 12.69 -9.73
CA PHE A 386 -8.71 13.89 -8.90
C PHE A 386 -8.43 13.57 -7.42
N ARG A 387 -8.22 12.28 -7.10
CA ARG A 387 -8.00 11.76 -5.76
C ARG A 387 -6.92 10.68 -5.83
N GLU A 388 -5.80 10.90 -5.16
CA GLU A 388 -4.75 9.91 -4.94
C GLU A 388 -4.84 9.46 -3.48
N TYR A 389 -4.84 8.15 -3.27
CA TYR A 389 -4.96 7.55 -1.94
C TYR A 389 -3.56 7.09 -1.49
N PHE A 390 -3.13 7.53 -0.31
CA PHE A 390 -1.86 7.16 0.30
C PHE A 390 -2.12 6.43 1.62
N GLN A 391 -1.34 5.40 1.89
CA GLN A 391 -1.43 4.59 3.09
C GLN A 391 -0.21 4.83 3.98
N ASP A 392 -0.47 5.03 5.26
CA ASP A 392 0.53 4.97 6.32
C ASP A 392 0.68 3.52 6.80
N ASP A 393 1.84 2.92 6.51
CA ASP A 393 2.12 1.53 6.86
C ASP A 393 2.10 1.24 8.37
N LYS A 394 2.21 2.24 9.25
CA LYS A 394 2.27 2.01 10.70
C LYS A 394 0.93 2.15 11.41
N SER A 395 0.03 2.99 10.89
CA SER A 395 -1.32 3.19 11.45
C SER A 395 -2.43 2.46 10.67
N CYS A 396 -2.11 1.97 9.47
CA CYS A 396 -3.04 1.56 8.40
C CYS A 396 -4.03 2.65 7.93
N GLU A 397 -3.83 3.93 8.31
CA GLU A 397 -4.68 5.03 7.86
C GLU A 397 -4.49 5.31 6.35
N ILE A 398 -5.61 5.56 5.66
CA ILE A 398 -5.63 5.92 4.23
C ILE A 398 -5.99 7.39 4.09
N THR A 399 -5.00 8.21 3.77
CA THR A 399 -5.16 9.64 3.48
C THR A 399 -5.50 9.87 2.00
N VAL A 400 -6.16 10.99 1.69
CA VAL A 400 -6.64 11.29 0.33
C VAL A 400 -6.11 12.65 -0.14
N SER A 401 -5.11 12.64 -1.00
CA SER A 401 -4.67 13.84 -1.72
C SER A 401 -5.67 14.17 -2.82
N MET A 402 -6.31 15.35 -2.76
CA MET A 402 -7.18 15.82 -3.83
C MET A 402 -6.39 16.66 -4.85
N HIS A 403 -5.87 16.01 -5.88
CA HIS A 403 -5.28 16.69 -7.03
C HIS A 403 -6.37 17.36 -7.86
N GLN A 404 -6.77 18.57 -7.45
CA GLN A 404 -7.47 19.50 -8.33
C GLN A 404 -6.57 19.73 -9.55
N LYS A 405 -7.09 19.46 -10.75
CA LYS A 405 -6.28 19.48 -11.98
C LYS A 405 -6.01 20.92 -12.40
N ILE A 406 -4.97 21.52 -11.80
CA ILE A 406 -4.54 22.92 -11.92
C ILE A 406 -4.70 23.39 -13.37
N SER A 407 -5.68 24.27 -13.59
CA SER A 407 -5.96 24.85 -14.90
C SER A 407 -4.81 25.73 -15.38
N GLY A 408 -4.79 26.10 -16.67
CA GLY A 408 -3.82 27.07 -17.20
C GLY A 408 -3.87 28.37 -16.37
N VAL A 409 -5.08 28.89 -16.15
CA VAL A 409 -5.35 30.06 -15.31
C VAL A 409 -4.84 29.88 -13.88
N GLN A 410 -5.10 28.74 -13.21
CA GLN A 410 -4.58 28.50 -11.85
C GLN A 410 -3.05 28.40 -11.82
N ARG A 411 -2.40 27.93 -12.89
CA ARG A 411 -0.93 27.90 -12.99
C ARG A 411 -0.35 29.29 -13.20
N GLU A 412 -0.97 30.09 -14.07
CA GLU A 412 -0.64 31.50 -14.31
C GLU A 412 -0.87 32.35 -13.06
N MET A 413 -1.96 32.11 -12.33
CA MET A 413 -2.30 32.76 -11.06
C MET A 413 -1.33 32.36 -9.94
N MET A 414 -0.96 31.08 -9.80
CA MET A 414 0.11 30.68 -8.88
C MET A 414 1.48 31.26 -9.26
N GLN A 415 1.76 31.43 -10.55
CA GLN A 415 2.99 32.11 -10.98
C GLN A 415 2.93 33.61 -10.67
N MET A 416 1.79 34.26 -10.87
CA MET A 416 1.55 35.66 -10.49
C MET A 416 1.69 35.87 -8.97
N MET A 417 1.11 34.98 -8.16
CA MET A 417 1.24 35.01 -6.69
C MET A 417 2.70 34.87 -6.25
N ARG A 418 3.47 33.95 -6.85
CA ARG A 418 4.93 33.83 -6.60
C ARG A 418 5.69 35.08 -7.03
N ASN A 419 5.38 35.64 -8.21
CA ASN A 419 6.01 36.87 -8.71
C ASN A 419 5.70 38.06 -7.78
N ASN A 420 4.54 38.07 -7.12
CA ASN A 420 4.13 39.05 -6.12
C ASN A 420 4.64 38.73 -4.69
N GLY A 421 5.53 37.74 -4.53
CA GLY A 421 6.12 37.38 -3.24
C GLY A 421 5.21 36.62 -2.26
N ILE A 422 4.05 36.13 -2.71
CA ILE A 422 3.12 35.38 -1.87
C ILE A 422 3.61 33.93 -1.72
N ASP A 423 4.01 33.56 -0.51
CA ASP A 423 4.36 32.19 -0.16
C ASP A 423 3.10 31.30 -0.15
N MET A 424 2.92 30.55 -1.23
CA MET A 424 1.83 29.59 -1.38
C MET A 424 1.90 28.44 -0.35
N LYS A 425 3.07 28.05 0.17
CA LYS A 425 3.13 27.01 1.21
C LYS A 425 2.59 27.56 2.52
N LYS A 426 2.98 28.78 2.91
CA LYS A 426 2.41 29.48 4.06
C LYS A 426 0.90 29.71 3.89
N ALA A 427 0.46 30.20 2.73
CA ALA A 427 -0.96 30.44 2.47
C ALA A 427 -1.79 29.14 2.56
N LEU A 428 -1.27 28.01 2.07
CA LEU A 428 -1.94 26.71 2.16
C LEU A 428 -1.88 26.08 3.55
N SER A 429 -0.80 26.24 4.31
CA SER A 429 -0.74 25.78 5.71
C SER A 429 -1.65 26.60 6.62
N GLU A 430 -1.89 27.87 6.29
CA GLU A 430 -2.93 28.70 6.91
C GLU A 430 -4.38 28.24 6.61
N PHE A 431 -4.57 27.30 5.68
CA PHE A 431 -5.82 26.57 5.42
C PHE A 431 -5.83 25.12 5.97
N GLN A 432 -4.84 24.73 6.79
CA GLN A 432 -4.76 23.42 7.45
C GLN A 432 -5.03 23.50 8.97
N GLY A 433 -5.59 24.62 9.44
CA GLY A 433 -5.92 24.86 10.84
C GLY A 433 -7.35 24.48 11.23
N ASP A 434 -7.80 25.07 12.33
CA ASP A 434 -9.18 25.00 12.86
C ASP A 434 -10.24 25.36 11.78
N PRO A 435 -11.26 24.50 11.54
CA PRO A 435 -12.35 24.76 10.61
C PRO A 435 -13.08 26.08 10.84
N ASP A 436 -13.24 26.54 12.08
CA ASP A 436 -13.93 27.80 12.38
C ASP A 436 -13.04 29.01 12.00
N ALA A 437 -11.74 28.94 12.28
CA ALA A 437 -10.76 29.92 11.82
C ALA A 437 -10.65 30.00 10.28
N ILE A 438 -10.71 28.84 9.59
CA ILE A 438 -10.75 28.77 8.12
C ILE A 438 -12.04 29.40 7.58
N SER A 439 -13.18 29.07 8.18
CA SER A 439 -14.49 29.59 7.78
C SER A 439 -14.54 31.11 7.95
N LYS A 440 -14.04 31.62 9.08
CA LYS A 440 -13.92 33.06 9.31
C LYS A 440 -13.04 33.74 8.26
N LYS A 441 -11.82 33.22 7.97
CA LYS A 441 -10.95 33.78 6.91
C LYS A 441 -11.64 33.82 5.54
N LYS A 442 -12.41 32.78 5.18
CA LYS A 442 -13.21 32.76 3.95
C LYS A 442 -14.25 33.88 3.94
N LEU A 443 -15.04 34.01 5.01
CA LEU A 443 -16.08 35.04 5.13
C LEU A 443 -15.49 36.46 5.07
N ASP A 444 -14.40 36.70 5.79
CA ASP A 444 -13.66 37.97 5.75
C ASP A 444 -13.14 38.27 4.33
N ALA A 445 -12.64 37.27 3.59
CA ALA A 445 -12.21 37.44 2.21
C ALA A 445 -13.37 37.72 1.23
N ILE A 446 -14.55 37.13 1.43
CA ILE A 446 -15.75 37.38 0.61
C ILE A 446 -16.26 38.81 0.82
N ARG A 447 -16.28 39.30 2.07
CA ARG A 447 -16.72 40.66 2.39
C ARG A 447 -15.76 41.73 1.86
N ASN A 448 -14.45 41.52 2.01
CA ASN A 448 -13.44 42.52 1.62
C ASN A 448 -13.03 42.43 0.12
N GLY A 449 -13.07 41.24 -0.49
CA GLY A 449 -12.67 41.00 -1.88
C GLY A 449 -13.84 40.74 -2.85
N GLY A 450 -15.05 40.60 -2.34
CA GLY A 450 -16.26 40.31 -3.14
C GLY A 450 -16.28 38.90 -3.75
N MET A 451 -17.28 38.66 -4.60
CA MET A 451 -17.47 37.38 -5.28
C MET A 451 -16.33 36.99 -6.22
N THR A 452 -15.48 37.95 -6.62
CA THR A 452 -14.25 37.73 -7.42
C THR A 452 -13.35 36.66 -6.80
N PHE A 453 -13.14 36.71 -5.48
CA PHE A 453 -12.32 35.72 -4.78
C PHE A 453 -12.90 34.31 -4.87
N ILE A 454 -14.24 34.16 -4.89
CA ILE A 454 -14.90 32.86 -5.06
C ILE A 454 -14.76 32.36 -6.50
N PHE A 455 -14.79 33.23 -7.53
CA PHE A 455 -14.48 32.82 -8.90
C PHE A 455 -13.06 32.29 -9.04
N GLU A 456 -12.09 33.00 -8.46
CA GLU A 456 -10.66 32.64 -8.49
C GLU A 456 -10.39 31.32 -7.73
N MET A 457 -10.99 31.15 -6.55
CA MET A 457 -10.80 29.96 -5.71
C MET A 457 -11.59 28.73 -6.17
N SER A 458 -12.82 28.90 -6.67
CA SER A 458 -13.65 27.78 -7.13
C SER A 458 -13.14 27.16 -8.43
N GLY A 459 -12.48 27.95 -9.28
CA GLY A 459 -11.92 27.50 -10.57
C GLY A 459 -12.96 27.30 -11.68
N TYR A 460 -14.24 27.63 -11.44
CA TYR A 460 -15.32 27.56 -12.44
C TYR A 460 -15.72 28.96 -12.91
N SER A 461 -14.80 29.66 -13.54
CA SER A 461 -15.04 30.89 -14.31
C SER A 461 -15.83 30.63 -15.60
N HIS A 462 -16.89 29.82 -15.52
CA HIS A 462 -17.76 29.55 -16.65
C HIS A 462 -18.63 30.79 -16.95
N PRO A 463 -18.64 31.33 -18.18
CA PRO A 463 -19.23 32.64 -18.50
C PRO A 463 -20.77 32.73 -18.39
N LYS A 464 -21.44 31.67 -17.93
CA LYS A 464 -22.89 31.68 -17.59
C LYS A 464 -23.16 31.53 -16.09
N SER A 465 -22.11 31.44 -15.27
CA SER A 465 -22.20 31.49 -13.81
C SER A 465 -22.71 32.88 -13.41
N LYS A 466 -23.84 32.94 -12.70
CA LYS A 466 -24.48 34.17 -12.25
C LYS A 466 -23.96 34.68 -10.91
N ILE A 467 -23.05 33.96 -10.25
CA ILE A 467 -22.55 34.36 -8.91
C ILE A 467 -21.87 35.75 -8.87
N TYR A 468 -21.51 36.36 -10.01
CA TYR A 468 -21.10 37.77 -10.07
C TYR A 468 -22.25 38.78 -9.84
N GLN A 469 -23.50 38.33 -9.92
CA GLN A 469 -24.72 39.09 -9.67
C GLN A 469 -25.15 38.99 -8.19
N TYR A 470 -24.50 38.15 -7.40
CA TYR A 470 -24.83 37.93 -5.99
C TYR A 470 -24.19 39.02 -5.12
N ASP A 471 -24.92 39.44 -4.11
CA ASP A 471 -24.46 40.34 -3.05
C ASP A 471 -23.50 39.57 -2.11
N PRO A 472 -22.25 40.03 -1.92
CA PRO A 472 -21.27 39.36 -1.07
C PRO A 472 -21.71 39.20 0.39
N GLU A 473 -22.48 40.13 0.94
CA GLU A 473 -22.96 40.06 2.32
C GLU A 473 -24.14 39.08 2.48
N VAL A 474 -24.99 38.96 1.45
CA VAL A 474 -26.03 37.91 1.43
C VAL A 474 -25.37 36.54 1.29
N TYR A 475 -24.36 36.40 0.44
CA TYR A 475 -23.67 35.13 0.24
C TYR A 475 -22.88 34.70 1.50
N ALA A 476 -22.04 35.58 2.04
CA ALA A 476 -21.31 35.32 3.29
C ALA A 476 -22.26 35.07 4.45
N GLY A 477 -23.29 35.91 4.61
CA GLY A 477 -24.30 35.74 5.65
C GLY A 477 -25.15 34.48 5.51
N THR A 478 -25.31 33.94 4.30
CA THR A 478 -25.92 32.63 4.04
C THR A 478 -24.99 31.50 4.49
N MET A 479 -23.71 31.54 4.13
CA MET A 479 -22.71 30.57 4.60
C MET A 479 -22.62 30.53 6.12
N GLU A 480 -22.74 31.67 6.80
CA GLU A 480 -22.80 31.76 8.27
C GLU A 480 -24.01 31.06 8.93
N LYS A 481 -25.05 30.65 8.16
CA LYS A 481 -26.19 29.87 8.69
C LYS A 481 -26.11 28.38 8.35
N MET A 482 -24.99 27.95 7.76
CA MET A 482 -24.64 26.55 7.52
C MET A 482 -23.79 26.01 8.67
N GLU A 483 -23.80 24.68 8.87
CA GLU A 483 -22.87 24.05 9.80
C GLU A 483 -21.43 24.14 9.24
N PRO A 484 -20.40 24.56 10.01
CA PRO A 484 -19.04 24.75 9.48
C PRO A 484 -18.46 23.51 8.79
N ALA A 485 -18.73 22.31 9.32
CA ALA A 485 -18.32 21.03 8.73
C ALA A 485 -19.06 20.67 7.43
N LEU A 486 -20.19 21.32 7.13
CA LEU A 486 -20.97 21.14 5.90
C LEU A 486 -20.84 22.32 4.93
N MET A 487 -20.27 23.44 5.36
CA MET A 487 -20.07 24.66 4.57
C MET A 487 -19.36 24.35 3.25
N PHE A 488 -19.97 24.77 2.14
CA PHE A 488 -19.42 24.59 0.80
C PHE A 488 -19.64 25.84 -0.04
N ASP A 489 -18.76 26.07 -1.00
CA ASP A 489 -18.80 27.25 -1.87
C ASP A 489 -19.83 27.01 -2.99
N TRP A 490 -21.10 27.38 -2.78
CA TRP A 490 -22.15 27.24 -3.81
C TRP A 490 -21.82 28.09 -5.04
N ILE A 491 -21.92 27.50 -6.22
CA ILE A 491 -21.84 28.17 -7.53
C ILE A 491 -22.96 27.63 -8.42
N ASP A 492 -23.59 28.44 -9.26
CA ASP A 492 -24.74 28.01 -10.08
C ASP A 492 -24.38 27.10 -11.28
N VAL A 493 -23.16 26.56 -11.29
CA VAL A 493 -22.59 25.70 -12.35
C VAL A 493 -21.96 24.43 -11.74
N HIS A 494 -22.80 23.55 -11.17
CA HIS A 494 -22.37 22.34 -10.44
C HIS A 494 -22.41 21.03 -11.25
N TRP A 495 -21.99 21.03 -12.53
CA TRP A 495 -22.09 19.83 -13.40
C TRP A 495 -21.33 18.57 -12.93
N MET A 496 -20.40 18.69 -11.98
CA MET A 496 -19.61 17.54 -11.48
C MET A 496 -20.04 17.02 -10.11
N ILE A 497 -21.07 17.59 -9.48
CA ILE A 497 -21.58 17.10 -8.20
C ILE A 497 -22.55 15.91 -8.48
N PRO A 498 -22.43 14.76 -7.78
CA PRO A 498 -23.39 13.67 -7.90
C PRO A 498 -24.83 14.14 -7.64
N LYS A 499 -25.80 13.67 -8.43
CA LYS A 499 -27.19 14.15 -8.37
C LYS A 499 -27.81 14.12 -6.96
N PRO A 500 -27.64 13.08 -6.11
CA PRO A 500 -28.17 13.08 -4.74
C PRO A 500 -27.52 14.15 -3.85
N GLU A 501 -26.21 14.35 -4.00
CA GLU A 501 -25.46 15.37 -3.25
C GLU A 501 -25.87 16.77 -3.70
N LEU A 502 -25.97 17.04 -5.00
CA LEU A 502 -26.41 18.33 -5.54
C LEU A 502 -27.82 18.72 -5.04
N LEU A 503 -28.75 17.76 -5.00
CA LEU A 503 -30.09 17.99 -4.46
C LEU A 503 -30.07 18.31 -2.97
N LYS A 504 -29.22 17.63 -2.18
CA LYS A 504 -29.03 17.94 -0.75
C LYS A 504 -28.40 19.33 -0.56
N ARG A 505 -27.34 19.66 -1.31
CA ARG A 505 -26.65 20.96 -1.25
C ARG A 505 -27.56 22.14 -1.62
N VAL A 506 -28.46 21.97 -2.59
CA VAL A 506 -29.50 22.97 -2.92
C VAL A 506 -30.44 23.24 -1.73
N ALA A 507 -30.86 22.19 -1.02
CA ALA A 507 -31.73 22.35 0.14
C ALA A 507 -30.99 23.06 1.29
N GLU A 508 -29.79 22.58 1.64
CA GLU A 508 -28.94 23.18 2.68
C GLU A 508 -28.68 24.68 2.45
N TRP A 509 -28.37 25.07 1.19
CA TRP A 509 -28.16 26.47 0.82
C TRP A 509 -29.45 27.31 0.96
N ASN A 510 -30.58 26.81 0.46
CA ASN A 510 -31.83 27.56 0.46
C ASN A 510 -32.40 27.71 1.88
N ASP A 511 -32.28 26.68 2.72
CA ASP A 511 -32.65 26.75 4.14
C ASP A 511 -31.74 27.73 4.91
N ALA A 512 -30.46 27.81 4.55
CA ALA A 512 -29.52 28.79 5.11
C ALA A 512 -29.83 30.23 4.66
N LEU A 513 -30.25 30.42 3.41
CA LEU A 513 -30.63 31.73 2.84
C LEU A 513 -31.91 32.29 3.49
N GLU A 514 -32.91 31.44 3.76
CA GLU A 514 -34.12 31.84 4.51
C GLU A 514 -33.76 32.22 5.96
N LYS A 515 -32.94 31.40 6.65
CA LYS A 515 -32.42 31.72 8.00
C LYS A 515 -31.62 33.02 8.04
N TYR A 516 -30.83 33.31 6.99
CA TYR A 516 -30.13 34.59 6.85
C TYR A 516 -31.15 35.72 6.78
N CYS A 517 -32.11 35.64 5.86
CA CYS A 517 -33.16 36.64 5.68
C CYS A 517 -33.96 36.89 6.97
N ASP A 518 -34.28 35.85 7.74
CA ASP A 518 -34.90 35.99 9.07
C ASP A 518 -33.98 36.73 10.06
N SER A 519 -32.70 36.34 10.13
CA SER A 519 -31.74 36.94 11.07
C SER A 519 -31.44 38.42 10.82
N VAL A 520 -31.60 38.90 9.58
CA VAL A 520 -31.51 40.32 9.21
C VAL A 520 -32.87 41.00 9.03
N CYS A 521 -33.95 40.37 9.52
CA CYS A 521 -35.33 40.88 9.50
C CYS A 521 -35.86 41.28 8.10
N LEU A 522 -35.40 40.63 7.04
CA LEU A 522 -35.86 40.89 5.67
C LEU A 522 -37.30 40.37 5.48
N THR A 523 -38.18 41.30 5.08
CA THR A 523 -39.62 41.08 4.88
C THR A 523 -40.10 41.69 3.56
N GLY A 524 -41.34 41.39 3.16
CA GLY A 524 -42.00 41.98 1.99
C GLY A 524 -41.28 41.70 0.66
N SER A 525 -41.35 42.66 -0.26
CA SER A 525 -40.68 42.59 -1.56
C SER A 525 -39.18 42.38 -1.42
N ARG A 526 -38.50 43.15 -0.54
CA ARG A 526 -37.04 43.08 -0.38
C ARG A 526 -36.55 41.67 0.01
N ARG A 527 -37.30 40.92 0.83
CA ARG A 527 -36.98 39.50 1.10
C ARG A 527 -37.07 38.66 -0.17
N LYS A 528 -38.17 38.82 -0.92
CA LYS A 528 -38.39 38.10 -2.17
C LYS A 528 -37.30 38.42 -3.20
N ASP A 529 -36.93 39.68 -3.38
CA ASP A 529 -35.90 40.12 -4.33
C ASP A 529 -34.52 39.50 -3.99
N VAL A 530 -34.19 39.44 -2.69
CA VAL A 530 -32.97 38.77 -2.19
C VAL A 530 -33.02 37.25 -2.43
N ILE A 531 -34.14 36.60 -2.16
CA ILE A 531 -34.31 35.16 -2.38
C ILE A 531 -34.27 34.82 -3.88
N ASP A 532 -35.08 35.47 -4.71
CA ASP A 532 -35.17 35.19 -6.15
C ASP A 532 -33.82 35.38 -6.88
N LEU A 533 -32.92 36.21 -6.33
CA LEU A 533 -31.54 36.34 -6.79
C LEU A 533 -30.61 35.22 -6.29
N HIS A 534 -30.58 34.95 -4.98
CA HIS A 534 -29.56 34.10 -4.33
C HIS A 534 -29.95 32.61 -4.18
N LYS A 535 -31.18 32.24 -4.55
CA LYS A 535 -31.70 30.87 -4.40
C LYS A 535 -30.94 29.87 -5.26
N ALA A 536 -30.39 28.85 -4.61
CA ALA A 536 -29.74 27.72 -5.27
C ALA A 536 -30.75 26.94 -6.13
N SER A 537 -30.32 26.60 -7.34
CA SER A 537 -31.07 25.82 -8.32
C SER A 537 -30.28 24.55 -8.67
N PRO A 538 -30.91 23.35 -8.70
CA PRO A 538 -30.26 22.15 -9.19
C PRO A 538 -30.17 22.12 -10.73
N PHE A 539 -30.68 23.17 -11.39
CA PHE A 539 -30.72 23.35 -12.84
C PHE A 539 -29.65 24.36 -13.27
N ALA A 540 -28.47 23.86 -13.59
CA ALA A 540 -27.41 24.66 -14.20
C ALA A 540 -27.76 25.07 -15.65
N PRO A 541 -27.09 26.09 -16.22
CA PRO A 541 -27.06 26.33 -17.65
C PRO A 541 -26.61 25.09 -18.43
N CYS A 542 -26.99 24.98 -19.70
CA CYS A 542 -26.48 23.90 -20.56
C CYS A 542 -24.95 24.02 -20.73
N ALA A 543 -24.24 22.89 -20.55
CA ALA A 543 -22.78 22.82 -20.60
C ALA A 543 -22.15 23.13 -21.97
N ASN A 544 -22.95 23.22 -23.02
CA ASN A 544 -22.52 23.82 -24.29
C ASN A 544 -22.49 25.35 -24.13
N MET A 545 -21.30 25.95 -24.24
CA MET A 545 -21.09 27.40 -24.15
C MET A 545 -22.00 28.20 -25.10
N ASN A 546 -22.34 27.66 -26.28
CA ASN A 546 -23.20 28.33 -27.26
C ASN A 546 -24.71 28.11 -27.04
N CYS A 547 -25.12 27.29 -26.06
CA CYS A 547 -26.52 26.95 -25.80
C CYS A 547 -27.13 27.80 -24.67
N ASN A 548 -28.06 28.71 -24.98
CA ASN A 548 -28.69 29.60 -23.99
C ASN A 548 -29.86 28.96 -23.21
N LYS A 549 -30.03 27.64 -23.28
CA LYS A 549 -31.06 26.92 -22.51
C LYS A 549 -30.53 26.57 -21.11
N VAL A 550 -31.37 26.75 -20.10
CA VAL A 550 -31.19 26.15 -18.77
C VAL A 550 -31.75 24.71 -18.82
N GLU A 551 -31.16 23.80 -18.06
CA GLU A 551 -31.61 22.41 -18.02
C GLU A 551 -32.96 22.28 -17.27
N THR A 552 -33.93 21.55 -17.82
CA THR A 552 -35.26 21.36 -17.18
C THR A 552 -35.35 20.10 -16.31
N LYS A 553 -34.26 19.33 -16.22
CA LYS A 553 -34.11 18.13 -15.40
C LYS A 553 -32.73 18.13 -14.77
N VAL A 554 -32.62 17.69 -13.52
CA VAL A 554 -31.34 17.55 -12.83
C VAL A 554 -30.55 16.44 -13.50
N LYS A 555 -29.61 16.83 -14.36
CA LYS A 555 -28.71 15.96 -15.11
C LYS A 555 -27.54 15.54 -14.21
N GLN A 556 -27.35 14.23 -14.11
CA GLN A 556 -26.04 13.69 -13.78
C GLN A 556 -25.20 13.73 -15.06
N PHE A 557 -24.09 14.44 -15.04
CA PHE A 557 -23.11 14.39 -16.13
C PHE A 557 -22.11 13.29 -15.79
N ASP A 558 -22.41 12.07 -16.23
CA ASP A 558 -21.40 11.01 -16.26
C ASP A 558 -20.21 11.52 -17.07
N ARG A 559 -19.02 11.54 -16.46
CA ARG A 559 -17.83 12.12 -17.08
C ARG A 559 -17.53 11.35 -18.36
N CYS A 560 -17.65 12.03 -19.50
CA CYS A 560 -17.42 11.45 -20.82
C CYS A 560 -15.98 10.90 -20.88
N SER A 561 -15.85 9.60 -21.11
CA SER A 561 -14.56 8.91 -21.16
C SER A 561 -13.77 9.38 -22.38
N ARG A 562 -12.75 10.21 -22.13
CA ARG A 562 -11.69 10.58 -23.09
C ARG A 562 -10.45 9.73 -22.84
#